data_AF-U5HDM2-F1
#
_entry.id   AF-U5HDM2-F1
#
_cell.length_a   1.000
_cell.length_b   1.000
_cell.length_c   1.000
_cell.angle_alpha   90.00
_cell.angle_beta   90.00
_cell.angle_gamma   90.00
#
_symmetry.space_group_name_H-M   'P 1'
#
loop_
_entity.id
_entity.type
_entity.pdbx_description
1 polymer ?
#
loop_
_entity_poly.entity_id
_entity_poly.type
_entity_poly.pdbx_seq_one_letter_code
_entity_poly.pdbx_strand_id
1 'polypeptide(L)'
;MQVSEGGKNFSAGQRQLLALARGILKLRTSNILLLDESTASLDQATDEHIQTTIREQMSDAHLTIIEFDKILVLGSGEVLEFDTPANLLNDKKSVFADLCRRSGDFDELKAMAEGKANK
;
A
#
# COMPACT_ATOMS: atom_id res chain seq x y z
N MET A 1 -1.18 -26.31 -14.44
CA MET A 1 0.18 -25.72 -14.55
C MET A 1 0.90 -26.04 -13.25
N GLN A 2 2.04 -26.71 -13.28
CA GLN A 2 2.79 -27.12 -12.08
C GLN A 2 3.78 -26.01 -11.70
N VAL A 3 3.93 -25.70 -10.41
CA VAL A 3 4.88 -24.69 -9.92
C VAL A 3 6.28 -25.28 -9.92
N SER A 4 7.25 -24.60 -10.55
CA SER A 4 8.65 -25.02 -10.56
C SER A 4 9.28 -24.84 -9.17
N GLU A 5 10.34 -25.60 -8.89
CA GLU A 5 11.07 -25.48 -7.62
C GLU A 5 11.42 -24.02 -7.29
N GLY A 6 11.08 -23.58 -6.09
CA GLY A 6 11.29 -22.19 -5.65
C GLY A 6 10.43 -21.14 -6.36
N GLY A 7 9.42 -21.52 -7.14
CA GLY A 7 8.57 -20.58 -7.87
C GLY A 7 9.32 -19.83 -8.97
N LYS A 8 10.34 -20.46 -9.57
CA LYS A 8 11.17 -19.88 -10.65
C LYS A 8 10.38 -19.54 -11.92
N ASN A 9 9.20 -20.13 -12.10
CA ASN A 9 8.29 -19.85 -13.20
C ASN A 9 7.36 -18.65 -12.94
N PHE A 10 7.49 -17.95 -11.80
CA PHE A 10 6.78 -16.71 -11.52
C PHE A 10 7.69 -15.50 -11.64
N SER A 11 7.14 -14.36 -12.03
CA SER A 11 7.81 -13.07 -11.92
C SER A 11 8.01 -12.67 -10.45
N ALA A 12 8.86 -11.68 -10.19
CA ALA A 12 9.04 -11.14 -8.84
C ALA A 12 7.71 -10.61 -8.26
N GLY A 13 6.94 -9.88 -9.06
CA GLY A 13 5.61 -9.41 -8.69
C GLY A 13 4.61 -10.53 -8.38
N GLN A 14 4.57 -11.58 -9.22
CA GLN A 14 3.69 -12.72 -8.97
C GLN A 14 4.04 -13.44 -7.67
N ARG A 15 5.33 -13.55 -7.33
CA ARG A 15 5.76 -14.09 -6.03
C ARG A 15 5.33 -13.20 -4.87
N GLN A 16 5.39 -11.88 -5.02
CA GLN A 16 4.92 -10.91 -4.02
C GLN A 16 3.41 -11.01 -3.79
N LEU A 17 2.62 -11.09 -4.87
CA LEU A 17 1.17 -11.31 -4.79
C LEU A 17 0.82 -12.60 -4.07
N LEU A 18 1.53 -13.68 -4.40
CA LEU A 18 1.33 -14.97 -3.74
C LEU A 18 1.70 -14.90 -2.25
N ALA A 19 2.75 -14.15 -1.89
CA ALA A 19 3.13 -13.91 -0.49
C ALA A 19 2.08 -13.10 0.26
N LEU A 20 1.55 -12.04 -0.34
CA LEU A 20 0.46 -11.23 0.21
C LEU A 20 -0.80 -12.07 0.44
N ALA A 21 -1.23 -12.84 -0.57
CA ALA A 21 -2.38 -13.74 -0.47
C ALA A 21 -2.19 -14.76 0.68
N ARG A 22 -0.98 -15.31 0.84
CA ARG A 22 -0.65 -16.20 1.97
C ARG A 22 -0.72 -15.48 3.32
N GLY A 23 -0.30 -14.22 3.40
CA GLY A 23 -0.41 -13.38 4.59
C GLY A 23 -1.86 -13.14 4.99
N ILE A 24 -2.70 -12.74 4.03
CA ILE A 24 -4.14 -12.52 4.23
C ILE A 24 -4.83 -13.80 4.70
N LEU A 25 -4.50 -14.96 4.13
CA LEU A 25 -5.05 -16.24 4.59
C LEU A 25 -4.62 -16.57 6.03
N LYS A 26 -3.39 -16.24 6.41
CA LYS A 26 -2.86 -16.43 7.76
C LYS A 26 -3.46 -15.48 8.80
N LEU A 27 -4.03 -14.34 8.40
CA LEU A 27 -4.75 -13.44 9.32
C LEU A 27 -5.95 -14.13 9.98
N ARG A 28 -6.49 -15.21 9.40
CA ARG A 28 -7.55 -16.00 10.04
C ARG A 28 -7.11 -16.68 11.34
N THR A 29 -5.80 -16.90 11.50
CA THR A 29 -5.22 -17.55 12.68
C THR A 29 -4.22 -16.67 13.42
N SER A 30 -3.92 -15.47 12.91
CA SER A 30 -2.90 -14.56 13.42
C SER A 30 -3.47 -13.15 13.50
N ASN A 31 -3.24 -12.46 14.62
CA ASN A 31 -3.80 -11.11 14.82
C ASN A 31 -2.93 -9.98 14.22
N ILE A 32 -1.75 -10.29 13.70
CA ILE A 32 -0.77 -9.31 13.23
C ILE A 32 -0.20 -9.76 11.87
N LEU A 33 -0.20 -8.86 10.90
CA LEU A 33 0.48 -9.01 9.61
C LEU A 33 1.50 -7.88 9.46
N LEU A 34 2.75 -8.26 9.28
CA LEU A 34 3.84 -7.35 8.95
C LEU A 34 4.10 -7.46 7.45
N LEU A 35 3.91 -6.36 6.74
CA LEU A 35 4.26 -6.22 5.34
C LEU A 35 5.52 -5.38 5.26
N ASP A 36 6.59 -5.97 4.75
CA ASP A 36 7.80 -5.25 4.41
C ASP A 36 7.75 -4.95 2.92
N GLU A 37 7.58 -3.67 2.57
CA GLU A 37 7.70 -3.25 1.19
C GLU A 37 9.18 -3.21 0.80
N SER A 38 9.67 -4.30 0.23
CA SER A 38 10.92 -4.29 -0.51
C SER A 38 10.71 -3.71 -1.92
N THR A 39 10.04 -2.57 -2.06
CA THR A 39 9.73 -1.91 -3.36
C THR A 39 10.95 -1.29 -4.04
N ALA A 40 12.17 -1.62 -3.60
CA ALA A 40 13.41 -1.20 -4.23
C ALA A 40 13.80 -2.01 -5.50
N SER A 41 12.98 -2.94 -5.99
CA SER A 41 13.41 -3.88 -7.05
C SER A 41 12.41 -4.13 -8.17
N LEU A 42 11.31 -3.38 -8.24
CA LEU A 42 10.38 -3.45 -9.38
C LEU A 42 10.58 -2.22 -10.26
N ASP A 43 10.98 -2.48 -11.50
CA ASP A 43 10.96 -1.52 -12.59
C ASP A 43 9.54 -0.98 -12.78
N GLN A 44 9.42 0.34 -12.99
CA GLN A 44 8.14 1.06 -13.12
C GLN A 44 7.17 0.37 -14.11
N ALA A 45 7.67 -0.22 -15.19
CA ALA A 45 6.87 -0.95 -16.17
C ALA A 45 6.29 -2.27 -15.63
N THR A 46 7.02 -2.99 -14.79
CA THR A 46 6.53 -4.20 -14.12
C THR A 46 5.59 -3.85 -12.98
N ASP A 47 5.85 -2.76 -12.26
CA ASP A 47 4.98 -2.26 -11.20
C ASP A 47 3.61 -1.83 -11.74
N GLU A 48 3.58 -1.14 -12.89
CA GLU A 48 2.34 -0.79 -13.61
C GLU A 48 1.54 -2.02 -14.06
N HIS A 49 2.20 -3.08 -14.55
CA HIS A 49 1.52 -4.33 -14.91
C HIS A 49 0.99 -5.08 -13.68
N ILE A 50 1.76 -5.11 -12.58
CA ILE A 50 1.33 -5.71 -11.32
C ILE A 50 0.14 -4.94 -10.77
N GLN A 51 0.23 -3.60 -10.69
CA GLN A 51 -0.85 -2.73 -10.27
C GLN A 51 -2.10 -2.91 -11.14
N THR A 52 -1.95 -2.96 -12.46
CA THR A 52 -3.08 -3.18 -13.37
C THR A 52 -3.71 -4.55 -13.15
N THR A 53 -2.90 -5.60 -13.01
CA THR A 53 -3.40 -6.96 -12.73
C THR A 53 -4.09 -7.05 -11.36
N ILE A 54 -3.54 -6.38 -10.34
CA ILE A 54 -4.15 -6.26 -9.02
C ILE A 54 -5.49 -5.55 -9.12
N ARG A 55 -5.55 -4.40 -9.80
CA ARG A 55 -6.78 -3.61 -10.02
C ARG A 55 -7.84 -4.38 -10.80
N GLU A 56 -7.45 -5.20 -11.77
CA GLU A 56 -8.38 -5.99 -12.59
C GLU A 56 -8.89 -7.25 -11.90
N GLN A 57 -8.03 -7.96 -11.15
CA GLN A 57 -8.35 -9.24 -10.49
C GLN A 57 -8.99 -9.04 -9.11
N MET A 58 -8.69 -7.93 -8.46
CA MET A 58 -9.26 -7.56 -7.18
C MET A 58 -10.05 -6.28 -7.41
N SER A 59 -11.36 -6.43 -7.55
CA SER A 59 -12.34 -5.35 -7.79
C SER A 59 -12.28 -4.21 -6.77
N ASP A 60 -11.54 -4.40 -5.66
CA ASP A 60 -11.37 -3.50 -4.53
C ASP A 60 -9.90 -3.37 -4.07
N ALA A 61 -8.88 -3.69 -4.88
CA ALA A 61 -7.49 -3.53 -4.45
C ALA A 61 -6.93 -2.14 -4.76
N HIS A 62 -7.45 -1.15 -4.05
CA HIS A 62 -6.66 -0.01 -3.64
C HIS A 62 -6.48 -0.10 -2.13
N LEU A 63 -5.58 -0.98 -1.66
CA LEU A 63 -4.96 -0.79 -0.34
C LEU A 63 -4.05 0.45 -0.40
N THR A 64 -4.63 1.58 -0.77
CA THR A 64 -3.99 2.87 -0.73
C THR A 64 -3.74 3.18 0.73
N ILE A 65 -2.66 3.89 1.03
CA ILE A 65 -2.27 4.28 2.39
C ILE A 65 -3.44 5.01 3.14
N ILE A 66 -4.41 5.56 2.39
CA ILE A 66 -5.63 6.21 2.88
C ILE A 66 -6.64 5.25 3.55
N GLU A 67 -6.62 3.96 3.21
CA GLU A 67 -7.52 2.98 3.81
C GLU A 67 -7.12 2.57 5.23
N PHE A 68 -5.91 2.91 5.68
CA PHE A 68 -5.46 2.63 7.03
C PHE A 68 -6.14 3.54 8.05
N ASP A 69 -6.25 3.08 9.30
CA ASP A 69 -6.86 3.86 10.38
C ASP A 69 -5.91 4.94 10.91
N LYS A 70 -4.61 4.66 10.86
CA LYS A 70 -3.54 5.56 11.27
C LYS A 70 -2.34 5.40 10.34
N ILE A 71 -1.63 6.50 10.15
CA ILE A 71 -0.38 6.58 9.40
C ILE A 71 0.71 7.08 10.34
N LEU A 72 1.86 6.43 10.32
CA LEU A 72 3.07 6.84 11.02
C LEU A 72 4.11 7.28 10.00
N VAL A 73 4.54 8.54 10.07
CA VAL A 73 5.63 9.06 9.23
C VAL A 73 6.91 9.08 10.05
N LEU A 74 7.94 8.41 9.54
CA LEU A 74 9.27 8.35 10.14
C LEU A 74 10.26 9.16 9.32
N GLY A 75 11.18 9.87 9.98
CA GLY A 75 12.27 10.59 9.35
C GLY A 75 13.49 10.63 10.26
N SER A 76 14.66 10.30 9.72
CA SER A 76 15.94 10.30 10.46
C SER A 76 15.92 9.51 11.77
N GLY A 77 15.11 8.44 11.84
CA GLY A 77 14.97 7.60 13.03
C GLY A 77 13.97 8.12 14.08
N GLU A 78 13.28 9.22 13.79
CA GLU A 78 12.27 9.82 14.68
C GLU A 78 10.87 9.75 14.07
N VAL A 79 9.86 9.76 14.94
CA VAL A 79 8.46 9.90 14.54
C VAL A 79 8.18 11.36 14.24
N LEU A 80 7.92 11.67 12.97
CA LEU A 80 7.55 13.00 12.53
C LEU A 80 6.05 13.24 12.74
N GLU A 81 5.21 12.26 12.39
CA GLU A 81 3.75 12.39 12.40
C GLU A 81 3.08 11.06 12.73
N PHE A 82 1.95 11.11 13.44
CA PHE A 82 1.13 9.94 13.71
C PHE A 82 -0.34 10.33 13.87
N ASP A 83 -1.13 10.20 12.81
CA ASP A 83 -2.58 10.45 12.88
C ASP A 83 -3.37 9.74 11.77
N THR A 84 -4.68 10.00 11.69
CA THR A 84 -5.54 9.49 10.63
C THR A 84 -5.15 10.12 9.29
N PRO A 85 -5.37 9.42 8.16
CA PRO A 85 -5.09 9.98 6.83
C PRO A 85 -5.78 11.33 6.59
N ALA A 86 -7.03 11.48 7.04
CA ALA A 86 -7.80 12.71 6.87
C ALA A 86 -7.20 13.90 7.64
N ASN A 87 -6.72 13.67 8.88
CA ASN A 87 -6.08 14.73 9.66
C ASN A 87 -4.76 15.15 9.03
N LEU A 88 -3.93 14.16 8.64
CA LEU A 88 -2.64 14.43 8.02
C LEU A 88 -2.77 15.13 6.66
N LEU A 89 -3.77 14.80 5.84
CA LEU A 89 -3.97 15.47 4.54
C LEU A 89 -4.55 16.89 4.65
N ASN A 90 -5.29 17.17 5.71
CA ASN A 90 -5.86 18.50 5.97
C ASN A 90 -4.86 19.46 6.61
N ASP A 91 -3.78 18.97 7.22
CA ASP A 91 -2.70 19.82 7.70
C ASP A 91 -1.82 20.30 6.54
N LYS A 92 -1.69 21.63 6.42
CA LYS A 92 -0.82 22.27 5.41
C LYS A 92 0.66 22.07 5.69
N LYS A 93 1.05 21.76 6.93
CA LYS A 93 2.44 21.53 7.35
C LYS A 93 2.82 20.05 7.39
N SER A 94 1.88 19.16 7.02
CA SER A 94 2.09 17.73 7.11
C SER A 94 3.06 17.21 6.05
N VAL A 95 4.07 16.48 6.49
CA VAL A 95 5.03 15.73 5.69
C VAL A 95 4.31 14.69 4.85
N PHE A 96 3.33 14.00 5.42
CA PHE A 96 2.49 13.07 4.65
C PHE A 96 1.75 13.79 3.52
N ALA A 97 1.13 14.94 3.80
CA ALA A 97 0.44 15.74 2.78
C ALA A 97 1.39 16.20 1.67
N ASP A 98 2.61 16.59 2.02
CA ASP A 98 3.64 16.96 1.05
C ASP A 98 4.10 15.78 0.20
N LEU A 99 4.21 14.57 0.76
CA LEU A 99 4.49 13.35 0.00
C LEU A 99 3.37 13.07 -1.02
N CYS A 100 2.11 13.17 -0.60
CA CYS A 100 0.95 13.00 -1.49
C CYS A 100 0.88 14.09 -2.58
N ARG A 101 1.25 15.34 -2.28
CA ARG A 101 1.33 16.41 -3.31
C ARG A 101 2.37 16.11 -4.38
N ARG A 102 3.47 15.45 -4.01
CA ARG A 102 4.55 15.09 -4.94
C ARG A 102 4.19 13.88 -5.80
N SER A 103 3.26 13.02 -5.39
CA SER A 103 2.82 11.88 -6.21
C SER A 103 1.93 12.30 -7.38
N GLY A 104 1.24 13.44 -7.27
CA GLY A 104 0.31 13.95 -8.29
C GLY A 104 -1.16 13.60 -8.04
N ASP A 105 -1.45 12.76 -7.04
CA ASP A 105 -2.80 12.22 -6.77
C ASP A 105 -3.48 12.87 -5.54
N PHE A 106 -3.00 14.03 -5.11
CA PHE A 106 -3.38 14.64 -3.82
C PHE A 106 -4.89 14.84 -3.68
N ASP A 107 -5.56 15.35 -4.71
CA ASP A 107 -7.00 15.65 -4.66
C ASP A 107 -7.84 14.37 -4.55
N GLU A 108 -7.44 13.30 -5.25
CA GLU A 108 -8.10 11.99 -5.18
C GLU A 108 -7.91 11.36 -3.80
N LEU A 109 -6.67 11.34 -3.30
CA LEU A 109 -6.34 10.83 -1.97
C LEU A 109 -7.09 11.58 -0.86
N LYS A 110 -7.24 12.90 -1.01
CA LYS A 110 -8.00 13.73 -0.07
C LYS A 110 -9.49 13.41 -0.10
N ALA A 111 -10.10 13.29 -1.29
CA ALA A 111 -11.50 12.91 -1.42
C ALA A 111 -11.78 11.52 -0.80
N MET A 112 -10.88 10.55 -1.02
CA MET A 112 -10.97 9.22 -0.40
C MET A 112 -10.89 9.28 1.13
N ALA A 113 -9.98 10.09 1.68
CA ALA A 113 -9.80 10.21 3.12
C ALA A 113 -11.00 10.85 3.82
N GLU A 114 -11.58 11.89 3.22
CA GLU A 114 -12.78 12.55 3.73
C GLU A 114 -14.02 11.65 3.65
N GLY A 115 -14.15 10.87 2.56
CA GLY A 115 -15.21 9.86 2.42
C GLY A 115 -15.13 8.76 3.48
N LYS A 116 -13.92 8.36 3.91
CA LYS A 116 -13.72 7.42 5.01
C LYS A 116 -14.05 8.05 6.37
N ALA A 117 -13.68 9.31 6.60
CA ALA A 117 -13.90 9.98 7.88
C ALA A 117 -15.37 10.27 8.21
N ASN A 118 -16.24 10.35 7.18
CA ASN A 118 -17.67 10.62 7.32
C ASN A 118 -18.55 9.34 7.35
N LYS A 119 -17.95 8.15 7.33
CA LYS A 119 -18.63 6.86 7.53
C LYS A 119 -18.60 6.44 8.99
#